data_AF-A0AAD0L9H1-F1
#
_entry.id   AF-A0AAD0L9H1-F1
#
_cell.length_a   1.000
_cell.length_b   1.000
_cell.length_c   1.000
_cell.angle_alpha   90.00
_cell.angle_beta   90.00
_cell.angle_gamma   90.00
#
_symmetry.space_group_name_H-M   'P 1'
#
loop_
_entity.id
_entity.type
_entity.pdbx_description
1 polymer ?
#
loop_
_entity_poly.entity_id
_entity_poly.type
_entity_poly.pdbx_seq_one_letter_code
_entity_poly.pdbx_strand_id
1 'polypeptide(L)'
;MSLSDFWLSVVASIVAAVLVMLAAKITLEKWKKVAIGVGALAIGCTIVSFLIFAGLTVTKEFSAHQERSALQAKIDAYTRGHYPVEYDKGYRLEVTKLGERPLLAFMYPEGVEASPAIHPWSNHTFAFEIEILLNDNGYPGTPAWAYEMRPMTPEQVSHLMQRKLD
;
A
#
# COMPACT_ATOMS: atom_id res chain seq x y z
N MET A 1 -5.34 -3.12 -9.44
CA MET A 1 -6.38 -4.12 -9.74
C MET A 1 -7.65 -3.65 -9.06
N SER A 2 -8.76 -3.48 -9.78
CA SER A 2 -9.99 -2.97 -9.16
C SER A 2 -10.65 -4.08 -8.31
N LEU A 3 -11.42 -3.70 -7.28
CA LEU A 3 -12.14 -4.65 -6.43
C LEU A 3 -13.06 -5.57 -7.27
N SER A 4 -13.62 -5.05 -8.37
CA SER A 4 -14.45 -5.81 -9.31
C SER A 4 -13.68 -6.88 -10.09
N ASP A 5 -12.43 -6.61 -10.49
CA ASP A 5 -11.59 -7.58 -11.22
C ASP A 5 -11.23 -8.78 -10.34
N PHE A 6 -11.03 -8.54 -9.04
CA PHE A 6 -10.78 -9.58 -8.05
C PHE A 6 -12.01 -10.50 -7.89
N TRP A 7 -13.19 -9.94 -7.67
CA TRP A 7 -14.42 -10.73 -7.52
C TRP A 7 -14.81 -11.48 -8.81
N LEU A 8 -14.61 -10.89 -9.99
CA LEU A 8 -14.79 -11.57 -11.27
C LEU A 8 -13.84 -12.77 -11.42
N SER A 9 -12.57 -12.62 -11.02
CA SER A 9 -11.58 -13.70 -11.07
C SER A 9 -11.93 -14.83 -10.09
N VAL A 10 -12.43 -14.50 -8.91
CA VAL A 10 -12.92 -15.47 -7.92
C VAL A 10 -14.13 -16.24 -8.47
N VAL A 11 -15.12 -15.54 -9.02
CA VAL A 11 -16.32 -16.18 -9.60
C VAL A 11 -15.95 -17.05 -10.80
N ALA A 12 -15.09 -16.58 -11.70
CA ALA A 12 -14.61 -17.36 -12.84
C ALA A 12 -13.86 -18.63 -12.40
N SER A 13 -13.07 -18.55 -11.33
CA SER A 13 -12.35 -19.71 -10.76
C SER A 13 -13.31 -20.73 -10.14
N ILE A 14 -14.36 -20.28 -9.46
CA ILE A 14 -15.40 -21.17 -8.90
C ILE A 14 -16.15 -21.89 -10.03
N VAL A 15 -16.57 -21.16 -11.09
CA VAL A 15 -17.28 -21.74 -12.24
C VAL A 15 -16.39 -22.76 -12.97
N ALA A 16 -15.11 -22.43 -13.20
CA ALA A 16 -14.15 -23.35 -13.80
C ALA A 16 -13.95 -24.60 -12.94
N ALA A 17 -13.85 -24.47 -11.62
CA ALA A 17 -13.73 -25.60 -10.71
C ALA A 17 -14.97 -26.51 -10.76
N VAL A 18 -16.19 -25.95 -10.85
CA VAL A 18 -17.43 -26.73 -10.98
C VAL A 18 -17.47 -27.49 -12.31
N LEU A 19 -17.07 -26.86 -13.43
CA LEU A 19 -17.01 -27.52 -14.73
C LEU A 19 -15.98 -28.65 -14.77
N VAL A 20 -14.79 -28.42 -14.20
CA VAL A 20 -13.75 -29.45 -14.06
C VAL A 20 -14.22 -30.58 -13.15
N MET A 21 -14.95 -30.28 -12.08
CA MET A 21 -15.51 -31.28 -11.16
C MET A 21 -16.61 -32.12 -11.82
N LEU A 22 -17.46 -31.51 -12.66
CA LEU A 22 -18.46 -32.22 -13.46
C LEU A 22 -17.82 -33.11 -14.53
N ALA A 23 -16.80 -32.62 -15.24
CA ALA A 23 -16.03 -33.42 -16.19
C ALA A 23 -15.29 -34.58 -15.51
N ALA A 24 -14.71 -34.33 -14.33
CA ALA A 24 -14.09 -35.35 -13.50
C ALA A 24 -15.13 -36.40 -13.08
N LYS A 25 -16.32 -36.00 -12.63
CA LYS A 25 -17.43 -36.89 -12.22
C LYS A 25 -17.85 -37.86 -13.34
N ILE A 26 -18.02 -37.36 -14.57
CA ILE A 26 -18.38 -38.20 -15.74
C ILE A 26 -17.29 -39.23 -16.04
N THR A 27 -16.02 -38.83 -15.92
CA THR A 27 -14.86 -39.72 -16.14
C THR A 27 -14.68 -40.73 -14.98
N LEU A 28 -15.07 -40.32 -13.77
CA LEU A 28 -15.02 -41.06 -12.50
C LEU A 28 -15.96 -42.27 -12.45
N GLU A 29 -17.11 -42.20 -13.11
CA GLU A 29 -18.10 -43.29 -13.10
C GLU A 29 -17.55 -44.61 -13.66
N LYS A 30 -16.56 -44.55 -14.56
CA LYS A 30 -15.86 -45.72 -15.11
C LYS A 30 -14.71 -46.24 -14.24
N TRP A 31 -14.18 -45.42 -13.32
CA TRP A 31 -12.95 -45.71 -12.54
C TRP A 31 -13.13 -45.47 -11.02
N LYS A 32 -14.32 -45.79 -10.50
CA LYS A 32 -14.83 -45.45 -9.15
C LYS A 32 -13.83 -45.60 -7.98
N LYS A 33 -12.93 -46.59 -8.00
CA LYS A 33 -11.96 -46.80 -6.90
C LYS A 33 -10.72 -45.90 -6.99
N VAL A 34 -10.21 -45.65 -8.19
CA VAL A 34 -8.98 -44.85 -8.38
C VAL A 34 -9.29 -43.37 -8.19
N ALA A 35 -10.42 -42.92 -8.70
CA ALA A 35 -10.66 -41.49 -8.77
C ALA A 35 -11.27 -40.87 -7.49
N ILE A 36 -11.76 -41.69 -6.54
CA ILE A 36 -11.98 -41.22 -5.15
C ILE A 36 -10.66 -40.85 -4.49
N GLY A 37 -9.60 -41.65 -4.72
CA GLY A 37 -8.25 -41.36 -4.24
C GLY A 37 -7.65 -40.11 -4.90
N VAL A 38 -7.82 -39.96 -6.22
CA VAL A 38 -7.34 -38.78 -6.96
C VAL A 38 -8.10 -37.50 -6.56
N GLY A 39 -9.42 -37.58 -6.36
CA GLY A 39 -10.23 -36.45 -5.92
C GLY A 39 -9.89 -35.98 -4.50
N ALA A 40 -9.71 -36.92 -3.56
CA ALA A 40 -9.26 -36.59 -2.20
C ALA A 40 -7.86 -35.97 -2.19
N LEU A 41 -6.95 -36.50 -3.03
CA LEU A 41 -5.61 -35.94 -3.19
C LEU A 41 -5.64 -34.52 -3.79
N ALA A 42 -6.48 -34.29 -4.80
CA ALA A 42 -6.63 -32.97 -5.42
C ALA A 42 -7.17 -31.93 -4.43
N ILE A 43 -8.17 -32.28 -3.63
CA ILE A 43 -8.71 -31.40 -2.57
C ILE A 43 -7.62 -31.12 -1.52
N GLY A 44 -6.89 -32.15 -1.08
CA GLY A 44 -5.77 -32.01 -0.15
C GLY A 44 -4.69 -31.07 -0.68
N CYS A 45 -4.24 -31.27 -1.93
CA CYS A 45 -3.27 -30.40 -2.60
C CYS A 45 -3.78 -28.97 -2.75
N THR A 46 -5.07 -28.76 -3.01
CA THR A 46 -5.68 -27.43 -3.12
C THR A 46 -5.67 -26.70 -1.77
N ILE A 47 -6.04 -27.39 -0.68
CA ILE A 47 -6.02 -26.83 0.68
C ILE A 47 -4.58 -26.47 1.08
N VAL A 48 -3.62 -27.36 0.83
CA VAL A 48 -2.21 -27.11 1.13
C VAL A 48 -1.67 -25.94 0.31
N SER A 49 -1.99 -25.87 -0.98
CA SER A 49 -1.59 -24.74 -1.85
C SER A 49 -2.18 -23.42 -1.38
N PHE A 50 -3.44 -23.41 -0.94
CA PHE A 50 -4.09 -22.23 -0.37
C PHE A 50 -3.40 -21.77 0.92
N LEU A 51 -3.08 -22.69 1.83
CA LEU A 51 -2.37 -22.37 3.08
C LEU A 51 -0.97 -21.81 2.82
N ILE A 52 -0.22 -22.38 1.88
CA ILE A 52 1.09 -21.88 1.48
C ILE A 52 0.97 -20.48 0.87
N PHE A 53 0.00 -20.28 -0.03
CA PHE A 53 -0.23 -18.97 -0.66
C PHE A 53 -0.64 -17.91 0.36
N ALA A 54 -1.55 -18.23 1.27
CA ALA A 54 -1.96 -17.33 2.35
C ALA A 54 -0.78 -17.00 3.27
N GLY A 55 0.01 -18.00 3.67
CA GLY A 55 1.22 -17.81 4.48
C GLY A 55 2.25 -16.92 3.79
N LEU A 56 2.54 -17.15 2.50
CA LEU A 56 3.46 -16.32 1.72
C LEU A 56 2.96 -14.88 1.51
N THR A 57 1.65 -14.69 1.36
CA THR A 57 1.06 -13.35 1.17
C THR A 57 1.12 -12.54 2.46
N VAL A 58 0.68 -13.14 3.57
CA VAL A 58 0.70 -12.49 4.89
C VAL A 58 2.12 -12.16 5.31
N THR A 59 3.08 -13.04 5.10
CA THR A 59 4.49 -12.77 5.44
C THR A 59 5.07 -11.62 4.61
N LYS A 60 4.78 -11.55 3.30
CA LYS A 60 5.23 -10.43 2.46
C LYS A 60 4.62 -9.09 2.88
N GLU A 61 3.32 -9.04 3.14
CA GLU A 61 2.67 -7.81 3.59
C GLU A 61 3.16 -7.39 4.98
N PHE A 62 3.35 -8.35 5.88
CA PHE A 62 3.87 -8.08 7.22
C PHE A 62 5.32 -7.56 7.17
N SER A 63 6.19 -8.19 6.38
CA SER A 63 7.57 -7.73 6.20
C SER A 63 7.62 -6.33 5.58
N ALA A 64 6.80 -6.06 4.56
CA ALA A 64 6.73 -4.72 3.95
C ALA A 64 6.21 -3.66 4.94
N HIS A 65 5.22 -4.01 5.77
CA HIS A 65 4.73 -3.12 6.82
C HIS A 65 5.79 -2.86 7.90
N GLN A 66 6.49 -3.90 8.34
CA GLN A 66 7.55 -3.79 9.35
C GLN A 66 8.70 -2.91 8.84
N GLU A 67 9.12 -3.12 7.59
CA GLU A 67 10.16 -2.33 6.94
C GLU A 67 9.75 -0.86 6.82
N ARG A 68 8.51 -0.60 6.37
CA ARG A 68 7.96 0.75 6.27
C ARG A 68 7.89 1.45 7.62
N SER A 69 7.40 0.76 8.65
CA SER A 69 7.32 1.29 10.01
C SER A 69 8.72 1.54 10.61
N ALA A 70 9.70 0.69 10.31
CA ALA A 70 11.09 0.91 10.73
C ALA A 70 11.70 2.15 10.06
N LEU A 71 11.46 2.35 8.75
CA LEU A 71 11.91 3.56 8.06
C LEU A 71 11.19 4.82 8.56
N GLN A 72 9.89 4.73 8.78
CA GLN A 72 9.07 5.80 9.36
C GLN A 72 9.65 6.26 10.71
N ALA A 73 9.97 5.32 11.60
CA ALA A 73 10.56 5.63 12.90
C ALA A 73 11.91 6.37 12.79
N LYS A 74 12.73 6.04 11.77
CA LYS A 74 14.01 6.72 11.52
C LYS A 74 13.79 8.15 11.02
N ILE A 75 12.84 8.35 10.11
CA ILE A 75 12.46 9.68 9.63
C ILE A 75 11.87 10.52 10.77
N ASP A 76 11.03 9.94 11.61
CA ASP A 76 10.46 10.62 12.78
C ASP A 76 11.54 11.01 13.81
N ALA A 77 12.51 10.12 14.05
CA ALA A 77 13.64 10.43 14.93
C ALA A 77 14.51 11.55 14.35
N TYR A 78 14.79 11.51 13.05
CA TYR A 78 15.57 12.54 12.35
C TYR A 78 14.87 13.90 12.41
N THR A 79 13.59 13.95 12.01
CA THR A 79 12.79 15.18 11.95
C THR A 79 12.57 15.78 13.34
N ARG A 80 12.30 14.96 14.37
CA ARG A 80 12.20 15.43 15.75
C ARG A 80 13.53 16.02 16.26
N GLY A 81 14.67 15.43 15.87
CA GLY A 81 15.99 15.90 16.29
C GLY A 81 16.44 17.21 15.61
N HIS A 82 16.17 17.34 14.31
CA HIS A 82 16.67 18.47 13.50
C HIS A 82 15.64 19.60 13.31
N TYR A 83 14.36 19.27 13.33
CA TYR A 83 13.23 20.19 13.12
C TYR A 83 12.18 20.09 14.25
N PRO A 84 12.59 20.24 15.53
CA PRO A 84 11.70 20.01 16.66
C PRO A 84 10.51 20.97 16.67
N VAL A 85 10.69 22.22 16.24
CA VAL A 85 9.63 23.24 16.25
C VAL A 85 8.49 22.87 15.30
N GLU A 86 8.79 22.47 14.07
CA GLU A 86 7.80 22.01 13.10
C GLU A 86 7.21 20.66 13.52
N TYR A 87 8.02 19.76 14.06
CA TYR A 87 7.55 18.48 14.56
C TYR A 87 6.55 18.67 15.72
N ASP A 88 6.82 19.54 16.68
CA ASP A 88 5.92 19.79 17.81
C ASP A 88 4.62 20.49 17.38
N LYS A 89 4.65 21.26 16.28
CA LYS A 89 3.45 21.83 15.63
C LYS A 89 2.60 20.79 14.88
N GLY A 90 3.06 19.54 14.80
CA GLY A 90 2.30 18.44 14.20
C GLY A 90 2.56 18.19 12.71
N TYR A 91 3.56 18.85 12.10
CA TYR A 91 3.99 18.49 10.73
C TYR A 91 4.68 17.12 10.74
N ARG A 92 4.36 16.26 9.78
CA ARG A 92 4.94 14.91 9.69
C ARG A 92 5.34 14.60 8.25
N LEU A 93 6.27 13.65 8.11
CA LEU A 93 6.64 13.05 6.84
C LEU A 93 6.28 11.57 6.91
N GLU A 94 5.37 11.13 6.05
CA GLU A 94 4.89 9.75 6.05
C GLU A 94 5.53 8.95 4.91
N VAL A 95 6.02 7.75 5.21
CA VAL A 95 6.41 6.77 4.20
C VAL A 95 5.16 6.06 3.70
N THR A 96 4.59 6.53 2.59
CA THR A 96 3.38 5.94 2.02
C THR A 96 3.64 4.57 1.41
N LYS A 97 4.74 4.42 0.68
CA LYS A 97 5.09 3.18 -0.04
C LYS A 97 6.60 2.97 -0.10
N LEU A 98 7.02 1.72 0.13
CA LEU A 98 8.36 1.25 -0.16
C LEU A 98 8.40 0.57 -1.54
N GLY A 99 9.48 0.83 -2.27
CA GLY A 99 9.77 0.27 -3.59
C GLY A 99 11.17 0.71 -4.02
N GLU A 100 11.53 0.52 -5.29
CA GLU A 100 12.81 1.01 -5.84
C GLU A 100 13.02 2.50 -5.56
N ARG A 101 11.92 3.26 -5.54
CA ARG A 101 11.86 4.65 -5.14
C ARG A 101 10.83 4.81 -4.02
N PRO A 102 11.22 5.06 -2.76
CA PRO A 102 10.28 5.31 -1.67
C PRO A 102 9.38 6.50 -1.97
N LEU A 103 8.09 6.37 -1.67
CA LEU A 103 7.11 7.45 -1.77
C LEU A 103 6.92 8.07 -0.39
N LEU A 104 7.23 9.35 -0.27
CA LEU A 104 7.10 10.13 0.96
C LEU A 104 6.02 11.19 0.80
N ALA A 105 5.15 11.35 1.80
CA ALA A 105 4.07 12.33 1.81
C ALA A 105 4.25 13.36 2.92
N PHE A 106 4.06 14.64 2.58
CA PHE A 106 4.02 15.72 3.57
C PHE A 106 2.65 15.78 4.24
N MET A 107 2.61 15.59 5.55
CA MET A 107 1.40 15.55 6.35
C MET A 107 1.25 16.85 7.15
N TYR A 108 0.07 17.48 7.04
CA TYR A 108 -0.27 18.69 7.77
C TYR A 108 -0.98 18.35 9.09
N PRO A 109 -0.80 19.16 10.15
CA PRO A 109 -1.55 19.00 11.38
C PRO A 109 -3.06 19.20 11.18
N GLU A 110 -3.86 18.35 11.81
CA GLU A 110 -5.32 18.46 11.79
C GLU A 110 -5.79 19.72 12.57
N GLY A 111 -6.78 20.44 12.04
CA GLY A 111 -7.46 21.52 12.75
C GLY A 111 -6.78 22.91 12.74
N VAL A 112 -5.76 23.13 11.91
CA VAL A 112 -5.09 24.45 11.84
C VAL A 112 -5.65 25.29 10.68
N GLU A 113 -6.47 26.29 10.99
CA GLU A 113 -7.08 27.23 10.02
C GLU A 113 -6.06 28.06 9.21
N ALA A 114 -4.78 28.08 9.61
CA ALA A 114 -3.74 28.88 8.96
C ALA A 114 -2.37 28.17 8.86
N SER A 115 -2.35 26.88 8.50
CA SER A 115 -1.08 26.27 8.06
C SER A 115 -0.58 26.94 6.77
N PRO A 116 0.74 27.18 6.63
CA PRO A 116 1.29 27.89 5.48
C PRO A 116 0.86 27.21 4.17
N ALA A 117 0.68 28.00 3.11
CA ALA A 117 0.27 27.48 1.80
C ALA A 117 1.25 26.44 1.24
N ILE A 118 2.49 26.46 1.72
CA ILE A 118 3.57 25.53 1.38
C ILE A 118 4.02 24.86 2.68
N HIS A 119 4.13 23.53 2.66
CA HIS A 119 4.65 22.75 3.78
C HIS A 119 6.05 23.26 4.19
N PRO A 120 6.38 23.44 5.48
CA PRO A 120 7.67 23.99 5.91
C PRO A 120 8.88 23.17 5.41
N TRP A 121 8.69 21.85 5.28
CA TRP A 121 9.69 20.92 4.77
C TRP A 121 9.66 20.74 3.24
N SER A 122 8.80 21.44 2.52
CA SER A 122 8.79 21.47 1.05
C SER A 122 9.87 22.41 0.52
N ASN A 123 11.13 22.11 0.83
CA ASN A 123 12.30 22.87 0.39
C ASN A 123 13.45 21.93 -0.02
N HIS A 124 14.38 22.44 -0.83
CA HIS A 124 15.48 21.63 -1.38
C HIS A 124 16.44 21.10 -0.31
N THR A 125 16.69 21.86 0.76
CA THR A 125 17.58 21.45 1.85
C THR A 125 17.05 20.23 2.57
N PHE A 126 15.78 20.27 2.99
CA PHE A 126 15.12 19.14 3.64
C PHE A 126 15.05 17.93 2.71
N ALA A 127 14.71 18.14 1.43
CA ALA A 127 14.66 17.05 0.46
C ALA A 127 16.01 16.34 0.30
N PHE A 128 17.11 17.09 0.27
CA PHE A 128 18.47 16.55 0.18
C PHE A 128 18.88 15.79 1.45
N GLU A 129 18.56 16.33 2.63
CA GLU A 129 18.83 15.67 3.91
C GLU A 129 18.09 14.33 4.03
N ILE A 130 16.82 14.29 3.62
CA ILE A 130 16.05 13.04 3.59
C ILE A 130 16.61 12.07 2.56
N GLU A 131 17.09 12.53 1.41
CA GLU A 131 17.75 11.66 0.44
C GLU A 131 19.02 11.01 1.02
N ILE A 132 19.85 11.76 1.76
CA ILE A 132 21.01 11.19 2.48
C ILE A 132 20.54 10.14 3.49
N LEU A 133 19.54 10.48 4.31
CA LEU A 133 18.99 9.56 5.30
C LEU A 133 18.48 8.26 4.65
N LEU A 134 17.81 8.34 3.50
CA LEU A 134 17.34 7.17 2.76
C LEU A 134 18.49 6.33 2.21
N ASN A 135 19.49 6.97 1.61
CA ASN A 135 20.69 6.31 1.09
C ASN A 135 21.43 5.53 2.20
N ASP A 136 21.62 6.15 3.37
CA ASP A 136 22.26 5.53 4.55
C ASP A 136 21.47 4.33 5.10
N ASN A 137 20.17 4.25 4.78
CA ASN A 137 19.27 3.20 5.22
C ASN A 137 18.94 2.17 4.14
N GLY A 138 19.69 2.15 3.04
CA GLY A 138 19.60 1.13 2.00
C GLY A 138 18.57 1.42 0.90
N TYR A 139 18.08 2.66 0.81
CA TYR A 139 17.16 3.10 -0.25
C TYR A 139 17.88 4.09 -1.17
N PRO A 140 18.67 3.62 -2.15
CA PRO A 140 19.45 4.49 -3.01
C PRO A 140 18.58 5.31 -3.96
N GLY A 141 18.86 6.61 -4.04
CA GLY A 141 18.29 7.53 -5.03
C GLY A 141 17.22 8.48 -4.49
N THR A 142 16.78 9.40 -5.33
CA THR A 142 15.86 10.47 -4.93
C THR A 142 14.46 9.91 -4.68
N PRO A 143 13.83 10.13 -3.51
CA PRO A 143 12.47 9.66 -3.22
C PRO A 143 11.44 10.33 -4.12
N ALA A 144 10.27 9.69 -4.26
CA ALA A 144 9.10 10.32 -4.86
C ALA A 144 8.37 11.10 -3.76
N TRP A 145 7.92 12.31 -4.11
CA TRP A 145 7.22 13.19 -3.17
C TRP A 145 5.75 13.25 -3.53
N ALA A 146 4.89 12.80 -2.62
CA ALA A 146 3.47 13.05 -2.65
C ALA A 146 3.20 14.37 -1.91
N TYR A 147 2.74 15.37 -2.65
CA TYR A 147 2.22 16.60 -2.07
C TYR A 147 0.74 16.38 -1.81
N GLU A 148 0.38 16.05 -0.57
CA GLU A 148 -1.02 16.11 -0.19
C GLU A 148 -1.46 17.57 -0.25
N MET A 149 -2.46 17.84 -1.10
CA MET A 149 -3.04 19.17 -1.17
C MET A 149 -3.70 19.47 0.17
N ARG A 150 -3.37 20.64 0.75
CA ARG A 150 -4.04 21.14 1.95
C ARG A 150 -5.56 20.99 1.76
N PRO A 151 -6.30 20.43 2.74
CA PRO A 151 -7.75 20.48 2.70
C PRO A 151 -8.17 21.96 2.67
N MET A 152 -8.79 22.36 1.56
CA MET A 152 -9.29 23.72 1.37
C MET A 152 -10.58 23.89 2.18
N THR A 153 -10.76 25.06 2.79
CA THR A 153 -12.06 25.37 3.39
C THR A 153 -13.12 25.55 2.29
N PRO A 154 -14.41 25.33 2.58
CA PRO A 154 -15.48 25.53 1.61
C PRO A 154 -15.45 26.92 0.96
N GLU A 155 -15.05 27.96 1.70
CA GLU A 155 -14.93 29.34 1.23
C GLU A 155 -13.74 29.51 0.25
N GLN A 156 -12.63 28.82 0.49
CA GLN A 156 -11.49 28.84 -0.43
C GLN A 156 -11.82 28.14 -1.75
N VAL A 157 -12.57 27.03 -1.69
CA VAL A 157 -13.05 26.32 -2.88
C VAL A 157 -14.00 27.20 -3.69
N SER A 158 -14.96 27.87 -3.05
CA SER A 158 -15.92 28.72 -3.75
C SER A 158 -15.26 29.91 -4.45
N HIS A 159 -14.29 30.56 -3.79
CA HIS A 159 -13.51 31.65 -4.39
C HIS A 159 -12.64 31.17 -5.57
N LEU A 160 -12.04 29.99 -5.49
CA LEU A 160 -11.27 29.38 -6.60
C LEU A 160 -12.16 29.03 -7.80
N MET A 161 -13.37 28.53 -7.55
CA MET A 161 -14.32 28.19 -8.62
C MET A 161 -14.83 29.44 -9.34
N GLN A 162 -15.08 30.54 -8.62
CA GLN A 162 -15.46 31.82 -9.22
C GLN A 162 -14.35 32.38 -10.11
N ARG A 163 -13.09 32.32 -9.66
CA ARG A 163 -11.93 32.84 -10.40
C ARG A 163 -11.55 32.06 -11.67
N LYS A 164 -12.11 30.87 -11.88
CA LYS A 164 -11.92 30.04 -13.10
C LYS A 164 -13.04 30.21 -14.13
N LEU A 165 -14.11 30.90 -13.77
CA LEU A 165 -15.27 31.15 -14.63
C LEU A 165 -15.20 32.52 -15.33
N ASP A 166 -14.21 33.34 -14.96
CA ASP A 166 -13.80 34.59 -15.64
C ASP A 166 -12.57 34.34 -16.53
#